data_AF-A0A915UPN3-F1
#
_entry.id   AF-A0A915UPN3-F1
#
_cell.length_a   1.000
_cell.length_b   1.000
_cell.length_c   1.000
_cell.angle_alpha   90.00
_cell.angle_beta   90.00
_cell.angle_gamma   90.00
#
_symmetry.space_group_name_H-M   'P 1'
#
loop_
_entity.id
_entity.type
_entity.pdbx_description
1 polymer ?
#
loop_
_entity_poly.entity_id
_entity_poly.type
_entity_poly.pdbx_seq_one_letter_code
_entity_poly.pdbx_strand_id
1 'polypeptide(L)'
;MGRSAAPARKAARPEAQLRVLRRRFFRRLLYAFCVSALGWLLLKGPYGAAVSWVAQGLTRMVSFSTAPVLEAQGNHVVIGRRDFRADSGWLQLSLLQVHANIIPFFALGFALASSRSSRFRVLKAFAWLAGAHVVSLVAEAQWFYASQLGAWSVANYSEFSRALWGVLRFFFNLAVPYALPIVLVFWAVPEETATLLGLPQTTLRRTTS
;
A
#
# COMPACT_ATOMS: atom_id res chain seq x y z
N MET A 1 -24.87 8.73 54.15
CA MET A 1 -25.09 8.38 52.73
C MET A 1 -23.79 8.55 51.96
N GLY A 2 -22.88 7.57 51.99
CA GLY A 2 -21.66 7.58 51.20
C GLY A 2 -21.87 6.81 49.90
N ARG A 3 -22.15 7.50 48.79
CA ARG A 3 -22.10 6.87 47.46
C ARG A 3 -20.68 6.35 47.26
N SER A 4 -20.54 5.02 47.22
CA SER A 4 -19.27 4.33 47.00
C SER A 4 -18.55 4.92 45.79
N ALA A 5 -17.39 5.54 46.02
CA ALA A 5 -16.51 6.09 44.98
C ALA A 5 -15.68 4.99 44.27
N ALA A 6 -15.81 3.73 44.72
CA ALA A 6 -15.08 2.58 44.18
C ALA A 6 -15.36 2.27 42.69
N PRO A 7 -16.62 2.26 42.19
CA PRO A 7 -16.88 2.01 40.76
C PRO A 7 -16.38 3.16 39.87
N ALA A 8 -16.50 4.42 40.31
CA ALA A 8 -15.98 5.58 39.59
C ALA A 8 -14.43 5.57 39.48
N ARG A 9 -13.73 5.15 40.54
CA ARG A 9 -12.26 4.96 40.52
C ARG A 9 -11.83 3.83 39.60
N LYS A 10 -12.61 2.74 39.49
CA LYS A 10 -12.30 1.59 38.63
C LYS A 10 -12.53 1.89 37.16
N ALA A 11 -13.54 2.71 36.82
CA ALA A 11 -13.81 3.19 35.46
C ALA A 11 -12.86 4.30 34.99
N ALA A 12 -12.39 5.18 35.88
CA ALA A 12 -11.43 6.24 35.53
C ALA A 12 -10.00 5.73 35.22
N ARG A 13 -9.59 4.58 35.80
CA ARG A 13 -8.27 3.96 35.58
C ARG A 13 -8.03 3.49 34.13
N PRO A 14 -8.92 2.74 33.46
CA PRO A 14 -8.73 2.32 32.07
C PRO A 14 -8.74 3.50 31.11
N GLU A 15 -9.57 4.53 31.33
CA GLU A 15 -9.54 5.74 30.50
C GLU A 15 -8.22 6.52 30.63
N ALA A 16 -7.70 6.67 31.84
CA ALA A 16 -6.42 7.34 32.07
C ALA A 16 -5.27 6.58 31.39
N GLN A 17 -5.25 5.24 31.47
CA GLN A 17 -4.27 4.40 30.79
C GLN A 17 -4.36 4.54 29.25
N LEU A 18 -5.57 4.52 28.69
CA LEU A 18 -5.80 4.72 27.26
C LEU A 18 -5.32 6.10 26.78
N ARG A 19 -5.52 7.17 27.58
CA ARG A 19 -5.01 8.52 27.25
C ARG A 19 -3.49 8.55 27.19
N VAL A 20 -2.80 7.90 28.13
CA VAL A 20 -1.32 7.80 28.13
C VAL A 20 -0.82 7.02 26.92
N LEU A 21 -1.46 5.88 26.62
CA LEU A 21 -1.14 5.06 25.45
C LEU A 21 -1.32 5.85 24.15
N ARG A 22 -2.45 6.55 23.98
CA ARG A 22 -2.72 7.40 22.80
C ARG A 22 -1.70 8.52 22.66
N ARG A 23 -1.36 9.23 23.75
CA ARG A 23 -0.31 10.27 23.71
C ARG A 23 1.04 9.71 23.29
N ARG A 24 1.42 8.54 23.82
CA ARG A 24 2.66 7.86 23.43
C ARG A 24 2.63 7.43 21.97
N PHE A 25 1.50 6.91 21.50
CA PHE A 25 1.27 6.54 20.12
C PHE A 25 1.42 7.74 19.18
N PHE A 26 0.74 8.86 19.41
CA PHE A 26 0.84 10.04 18.54
C PHE A 26 2.25 10.62 18.49
N ARG A 27 2.98 10.61 19.61
CA ARG A 27 4.38 11.02 19.63
C ARG A 27 5.25 10.08 18.79
N ARG A 28 5.07 8.76 18.93
CA ARG A 28 5.77 7.77 18.11
C ARG A 28 5.39 7.88 16.64
N LEU A 29 4.14 8.17 16.33
CA LEU A 29 3.63 8.37 14.98
C LEU A 29 4.31 9.55 14.31
N LEU A 30 4.49 10.67 15.01
CA LEU A 30 5.22 11.81 14.49
C LEU A 30 6.67 11.46 14.15
N TYR A 31 7.40 10.82 15.07
CA TYR A 31 8.78 10.40 14.81
C TYR A 31 8.87 9.36 13.70
N ALA A 32 8.00 8.36 13.71
CA ALA A 32 7.95 7.32 12.69
C ALA A 32 7.59 7.91 11.33
N PHE A 33 6.72 8.92 11.26
CA PHE A 33 6.41 9.66 10.04
C PHE A 33 7.65 10.37 9.50
N CYS A 34 8.38 11.13 10.31
CA CYS A 34 9.59 11.82 9.88
C CYS A 34 10.66 10.84 9.37
N VAL A 35 10.90 9.75 10.11
CA VAL A 35 11.86 8.71 9.72
C VAL A 35 11.42 8.00 8.43
N SER A 36 10.13 7.69 8.30
CA SER A 36 9.59 7.02 7.10
C SER A 36 9.64 7.93 5.88
N ALA A 37 9.31 9.22 6.04
CA ALA A 37 9.41 10.21 4.97
C ALA A 37 10.86 10.39 4.52
N LEU A 38 11.81 10.47 5.45
CA LEU A 38 13.23 10.55 5.13
C LEU A 38 13.73 9.28 4.43
N GLY A 39 13.40 8.10 4.96
CA GLY A 39 13.75 6.83 4.34
C GLY A 39 13.18 6.69 2.93
N TRP A 40 11.93 7.12 2.74
CA TRP A 40 11.29 7.14 1.43
C TRP A 40 11.96 8.15 0.48
N LEU A 41 12.34 9.35 0.93
CA LEU A 41 13.04 10.33 0.08
C LEU A 41 14.37 9.77 -0.44
N LEU A 42 15.08 9.02 0.40
CA LEU A 42 16.35 8.38 0.04
C LEU A 42 16.16 7.18 -0.89
N LEU A 43 15.09 6.41 -0.71
CA LEU A 43 14.89 5.13 -1.41
C LEU A 43 13.89 5.19 -2.56
N LYS A 44 13.15 6.29 -2.77
CA LYS A 44 12.09 6.38 -3.78
C LYS A 44 12.56 6.07 -5.20
N GLY A 45 13.77 6.49 -5.58
CA GLY A 45 14.34 6.23 -6.90
C GLY A 45 14.62 4.73 -7.11
N PRO A 46 15.51 4.12 -6.30
CA PRO A 46 15.79 2.69 -6.39
C PRO A 46 14.54 1.82 -6.24
N TYR A 47 13.63 2.19 -5.34
CA TYR A 47 12.38 1.48 -5.15
C TYR A 47 11.48 1.55 -6.38
N GLY A 48 11.30 2.75 -6.95
CA GLY A 48 10.54 2.97 -8.17
C GLY A 48 11.10 2.15 -9.34
N ALA A 49 12.43 2.16 -9.52
CA ALA A 49 13.10 1.36 -10.54
C ALA A 49 12.87 -0.15 -10.35
N ALA A 50 12.98 -0.66 -9.12
CA ALA A 50 12.74 -2.08 -8.83
C ALA A 50 11.28 -2.47 -9.11
N VAL A 51 10.32 -1.67 -8.65
CA VAL A 51 8.88 -1.93 -8.89
C VAL A 51 8.55 -1.88 -10.38
N SER A 52 9.06 -0.89 -11.12
CA SER A 52 8.89 -0.81 -12.58
C SER A 52 9.51 -2.00 -13.31
N TRP A 53 10.71 -2.45 -12.90
CA TRP A 53 11.38 -3.60 -13.50
C TRP A 53 10.58 -4.89 -13.32
N VAL A 54 10.11 -5.17 -12.10
CA VAL A 54 9.26 -6.35 -11.83
C VAL A 54 7.94 -6.23 -12.59
N ALA A 55 7.31 -5.05 -12.58
CA ALA A 55 6.06 -4.81 -13.30
C ALA A 55 6.23 -5.03 -14.80
N GLN A 56 7.34 -4.57 -15.40
CA GLN A 56 7.64 -4.83 -16.81
C GLN A 56 7.69 -6.33 -17.11
N GLY A 57 8.38 -7.10 -16.27
CA GLY A 57 8.47 -8.55 -16.41
C GLY A 57 7.09 -9.20 -16.39
N LEU A 58 6.26 -8.88 -15.40
CA LEU A 58 4.91 -9.43 -15.27
C LEU A 58 3.97 -8.97 -16.38
N THR A 59 4.04 -7.71 -16.80
CA THR A 59 3.26 -7.19 -17.93
C THR A 59 3.55 -7.99 -19.19
N ARG A 60 4.83 -8.29 -19.47
CA ARG A 60 5.21 -9.11 -20.64
C ARG A 60 4.72 -10.56 -20.55
N MET A 61 4.58 -11.11 -19.35
CA MET A 61 4.04 -12.46 -19.16
C MET A 61 2.54 -12.55 -19.43
N VAL A 62 1.79 -11.47 -19.18
CA VAL A 62 0.32 -11.45 -19.32
C VAL A 62 -0.16 -10.67 -20.56
N SER A 63 0.76 -10.09 -21.33
CA SER A 63 0.48 -9.44 -22.61
C SER A 63 0.60 -10.41 -23.78
N PHE A 64 -0.12 -10.11 -24.86
CA PHE A 64 -0.04 -10.83 -26.15
C PHE A 64 1.30 -10.66 -26.90
N SER A 65 2.21 -9.79 -26.43
CA SER A 65 3.50 -9.54 -27.06
C SER A 65 4.58 -9.17 -26.05
N THR A 66 5.85 -9.27 -26.46
CA THR A 66 7.02 -8.85 -25.68
C THR A 66 7.34 -7.36 -25.85
N ALA A 67 6.58 -6.64 -26.68
CA ALA A 67 6.74 -5.22 -26.98
C ALA A 67 6.47 -4.23 -25.81
N PRO A 68 5.73 -4.57 -24.72
CA PRO A 68 5.53 -3.65 -23.59
C PRO A 68 6.82 -3.12 -22.97
N VAL A 69 6.80 -1.83 -22.65
CA VAL A 69 7.86 -1.07 -21.98
C VAL A 69 7.28 -0.40 -20.75
N LEU A 70 7.90 -0.65 -19.59
CA LEU A 70 7.60 0.01 -18.32
C LEU A 70 8.95 0.45 -17.74
N GLU A 71 9.41 1.64 -18.13
CA GLU A 71 10.72 2.14 -17.76
C GLU A 71 10.62 3.27 -16.74
N ALA A 72 11.38 3.18 -15.66
CA ALA A 72 11.45 4.25 -14.67
C ALA A 72 12.32 5.39 -15.22
N GLN A 73 11.74 6.58 -15.35
CA GLN A 73 12.42 7.81 -15.75
C GLN A 73 12.25 8.86 -14.64
N GLY A 74 13.27 8.97 -13.79
CA GLY A 74 13.24 9.85 -12.62
C GLY A 74 12.14 9.47 -11.63
N ASN A 75 11.13 10.33 -11.48
CA ASN A 75 9.96 10.09 -10.60
C ASN A 75 8.73 9.56 -11.35
N HIS A 76 8.88 9.19 -12.62
CA HIS A 76 7.81 8.66 -13.44
C HIS A 76 8.14 7.26 -13.92
N VAL A 77 7.11 6.47 -14.18
CA VAL A 77 7.23 5.28 -15.04
C VAL A 77 6.59 5.61 -16.36
N VAL A 78 7.30 5.32 -17.44
CA VAL A 78 6.82 5.50 -18.79
C VAL A 78 6.34 4.16 -19.32
N ILE A 79 5.07 4.14 -19.70
CA ILE A 79 4.35 2.97 -20.18
C ILE A 79 4.08 3.16 -21.67
N GLY A 80 4.63 2.26 -22.47
CA GLY A 80 4.58 2.36 -23.93
C GLY A 80 4.93 1.04 -24.59
N ARG A 81 5.14 1.08 -25.90
CA ARG A 81 5.51 -0.10 -26.68
C ARG A 81 6.67 0.18 -27.60
N ARG A 82 7.55 -0.81 -27.78
CA ARG A 82 8.73 -0.69 -28.66
C ARG A 82 8.41 -0.71 -30.15
N ASP A 83 7.31 -1.35 -30.52
CA ASP A 83 6.85 -1.46 -31.91
C ASP A 83 6.07 -0.21 -32.37
N PHE A 84 5.88 0.76 -31.48
CA PHE A 84 5.31 2.06 -31.81
C PHE A 84 6.41 3.13 -31.74
N ARG A 85 6.29 4.20 -32.53
CA ARG A 85 7.29 5.28 -32.53
C ARG A 85 7.29 6.01 -31.17
N ALA A 86 8.42 6.57 -30.73
CA ALA A 86 8.56 7.20 -29.41
C ALA A 86 7.61 8.41 -29.18
N ASP A 87 7.15 9.02 -30.27
CA ASP A 87 6.17 10.11 -30.35
C ASP A 87 4.70 9.64 -30.25
N SER A 88 4.43 8.33 -30.18
CA SER A 88 3.09 7.78 -30.08
C SER A 88 2.57 7.73 -28.63
N GLY A 89 2.32 8.89 -28.01
CA GLY A 89 1.45 9.00 -26.83
C GLY A 89 1.77 8.04 -25.66
N TRP A 90 3.04 7.88 -25.29
CA TRP A 90 3.43 7.05 -24.14
C TRP A 90 2.83 7.62 -22.86
N LEU A 91 2.28 6.75 -22.02
CA LEU A 91 1.69 7.15 -20.74
C LEU A 91 2.80 7.40 -19.72
N GLN A 92 2.86 8.60 -19.18
CA GLN A 92 3.74 8.94 -18.06
C GLN A 92 2.93 8.90 -16.75
N LEU A 93 3.25 7.95 -15.87
CA LEU A 93 2.62 7.82 -14.57
C LEU A 93 3.59 8.25 -13.47
N SER A 94 3.14 9.08 -12.54
CA SER A 94 3.97 9.45 -11.39
C SER A 94 4.13 8.28 -10.43
N LEU A 95 5.38 7.87 -10.17
CA LEU A 95 5.70 6.84 -9.19
C LEU A 95 5.32 7.28 -7.76
N LEU A 96 5.24 8.59 -7.52
CA LEU A 96 4.75 9.14 -6.26
C LEU A 96 3.33 8.64 -5.92
N GLN A 97 2.44 8.57 -6.92
CA GLN A 97 1.07 8.09 -6.72
C GLN A 97 1.02 6.60 -6.39
N VAL A 98 2.04 5.85 -6.80
CA VAL A 98 2.12 4.40 -6.62
C VAL A 98 2.61 4.07 -5.21
N HIS A 99 3.69 4.71 -4.75
CA HIS A 99 4.43 4.26 -3.58
C HIS A 99 4.67 5.33 -2.50
N ALA A 100 4.00 6.50 -2.55
CA ALA A 100 4.05 7.47 -1.44
C ALA A 100 3.32 6.95 -0.18
N ASN A 101 2.36 6.04 -0.36
CA ASN A 101 1.66 5.33 0.72
C ASN A 101 2.61 4.50 1.64
N ILE A 102 3.86 4.29 1.25
CA ILE A 102 4.92 3.70 2.09
C ILE A 102 5.15 4.54 3.36
N ILE A 103 5.03 5.87 3.25
CA ILE A 103 5.22 6.79 4.37
C ILE A 103 4.18 6.52 5.46
N PRO A 104 2.86 6.63 5.21
CA PRO A 104 1.86 6.32 6.23
C PRO A 104 1.89 4.85 6.66
N PHE A 105 2.23 3.90 5.76
CA PHE A 105 2.40 2.49 6.13
C PHE A 105 3.44 2.30 7.24
N PHE A 106 4.67 2.75 7.03
CA PHE A 106 5.73 2.59 8.02
C PHE A 106 5.53 3.48 9.24
N ALA A 107 4.99 4.69 9.06
CA ALA A 107 4.67 5.57 10.17
C ALA A 107 3.68 4.90 11.14
N LEU A 108 2.57 4.38 10.61
CA LEU A 108 1.56 3.70 11.41
C LEU A 108 2.08 2.38 11.99
N GLY A 109 2.72 1.56 11.16
CA GLY A 109 3.26 0.25 11.56
C GLY A 109 4.28 0.35 12.68
N PHE A 110 5.27 1.25 12.57
CA PHE A 110 6.28 1.42 13.61
C PHE A 110 5.79 2.20 14.83
N ALA A 111 4.77 3.04 14.69
CA ALA A 111 4.13 3.68 15.84
C ALA A 111 3.38 2.68 16.72
N LEU A 112 2.73 1.69 16.10
CA LEU A 112 2.01 0.61 16.77
C LEU A 112 2.94 -0.49 17.30
N ALA A 113 3.97 -0.87 16.54
CA ALA A 113 4.83 -2.00 16.87
C ALA A 113 5.58 -1.80 18.20
N SER A 114 5.19 -2.59 19.20
CA SER A 114 5.71 -2.49 20.56
C SER A 114 6.99 -3.30 20.80
N SER A 115 7.23 -4.35 20.00
CA SER A 115 8.30 -5.32 20.18
C SER A 115 9.13 -5.52 18.90
N ARG A 116 10.30 -6.16 19.00
CA ARG A 116 11.12 -6.52 17.82
C ARG A 116 10.36 -7.45 16.87
N SER A 117 9.58 -8.38 17.42
CA SER A 117 8.75 -9.31 16.64
C SER A 117 7.67 -8.56 15.84
N SER A 118 6.95 -7.62 16.47
CA SER A 118 5.94 -6.84 15.74
C SER A 118 6.54 -5.93 14.67
N ARG A 119 7.71 -5.35 14.92
CA ARG A 119 8.46 -4.60 13.88
C ARG A 119 8.81 -5.48 12.68
N PHE A 120 9.24 -6.72 12.93
CA PHE A 120 9.52 -7.66 11.85
C PHE A 120 8.25 -8.07 11.08
N ARG A 121 7.11 -8.21 11.75
CA ARG A 121 5.81 -8.42 11.07
C ARG A 121 5.44 -7.26 10.16
N VAL A 122 5.67 -6.01 10.58
CA VAL A 122 5.47 -4.82 9.73
C VAL A 122 6.38 -4.86 8.49
N LEU A 123 7.65 -5.22 8.66
CA LEU A 123 8.58 -5.40 7.53
C LEU A 123 8.13 -6.52 6.57
N LYS A 124 7.58 -7.63 7.08
CA LYS A 124 7.00 -8.67 6.21
C LYS A 124 5.74 -8.20 5.50
N ALA A 125 4.88 -7.45 6.18
CA ALA A 125 3.68 -6.86 5.57
C ALA A 125 4.01 -5.85 4.47
N PHE A 126 5.17 -5.18 4.56
CA PHE A 126 5.66 -4.33 3.47
C PHE A 126 5.90 -5.10 2.17
N ALA A 127 6.33 -6.38 2.23
CA ALA A 127 6.51 -7.19 1.03
C ALA A 127 5.18 -7.38 0.27
N TRP A 128 4.07 -7.55 1.00
CA TRP A 128 2.73 -7.59 0.41
C TRP A 128 2.33 -6.26 -0.22
N LEU A 129 2.62 -5.15 0.46
CA LEU A 129 2.38 -3.81 -0.10
C LEU A 129 3.20 -3.56 -1.37
N ALA A 130 4.48 -3.97 -1.37
CA ALA A 130 5.35 -3.86 -2.53
C ALA A 130 4.85 -4.71 -3.71
N GLY A 131 4.39 -5.94 -3.45
CA GLY A 131 3.71 -6.76 -4.45
C GLY A 131 2.46 -6.07 -5.02
N ALA A 132 1.68 -5.40 -4.17
CA ALA A 132 0.51 -4.66 -4.62
C ALA A 132 0.86 -3.43 -5.48
N HIS A 133 1.97 -2.72 -5.20
CA HIS A 133 2.47 -1.65 -6.09
C HIS A 133 2.80 -2.19 -7.48
N VAL A 134 3.47 -3.35 -7.55
CA VAL A 134 3.78 -4.01 -8.82
C VAL A 134 2.50 -4.37 -9.57
N VAL A 135 1.55 -5.03 -8.90
CA VAL A 135 0.28 -5.44 -9.53
C VAL A 135 -0.55 -4.24 -9.97
N SER A 136 -0.55 -3.14 -9.21
CA SER A 136 -1.19 -1.88 -9.60
C SER A 136 -0.58 -1.32 -10.89
N LEU A 137 0.75 -1.31 -11.03
CA LEU A 137 1.40 -0.90 -12.28
C LEU A 137 1.08 -1.82 -13.46
N VAL A 138 1.02 -3.14 -13.21
CA VAL A 138 0.63 -4.11 -14.26
C VAL A 138 -0.80 -3.83 -14.73
N ALA A 139 -1.73 -3.60 -13.79
CA ALA A 139 -3.12 -3.28 -14.12
C ALA A 139 -3.24 -1.96 -14.91
N GLU A 140 -2.50 -0.92 -14.50
CA GLU A 140 -2.45 0.36 -15.23
C GLU A 140 -1.92 0.16 -16.67
N ALA A 141 -0.83 -0.60 -16.83
CA ALA A 141 -0.24 -0.88 -18.13
C ALA A 141 -1.15 -1.71 -19.02
N GLN A 142 -1.77 -2.77 -18.50
CA GLN A 142 -2.70 -3.59 -19.27
C GLN A 142 -3.94 -2.81 -19.68
N TRP A 143 -4.48 -1.97 -18.79
CA TRP A 143 -5.58 -1.09 -19.16
C TRP A 143 -5.19 -0.09 -20.25
N PHE A 144 -3.99 0.50 -20.18
CA PHE A 144 -3.47 1.38 -21.20
C PHE A 144 -3.40 0.67 -22.56
N TYR A 145 -2.79 -0.52 -22.63
CA TYR A 145 -2.71 -1.27 -23.89
C TYR A 145 -4.08 -1.73 -24.38
N ALA A 146 -4.95 -2.16 -23.47
CA ALA A 146 -6.27 -2.64 -23.80
C ALA A 146 -7.23 -1.52 -24.21
N SER A 147 -7.02 -0.27 -23.81
CA SER A 147 -8.04 0.79 -23.97
C SER A 147 -7.58 2.06 -24.66
N GLN A 148 -6.29 2.39 -24.64
CA GLN A 148 -5.78 3.71 -25.05
C GLN A 148 -4.99 3.70 -26.37
N LEU A 149 -4.77 2.53 -26.97
CA LEU A 149 -4.04 2.40 -28.24
C LEU A 149 -4.96 2.39 -29.49
N GLY A 150 -6.20 2.85 -29.36
CA GLY A 150 -7.15 2.98 -30.47
C GLY A 150 -7.39 1.67 -31.23
N ALA A 151 -7.22 1.70 -32.55
CA ALA A 151 -7.46 0.55 -33.42
C ALA A 151 -6.65 -0.70 -33.03
N TRP A 152 -5.43 -0.52 -32.53
CA TRP A 152 -4.61 -1.66 -32.08
C TRP A 152 -5.25 -2.37 -30.89
N SER A 153 -5.80 -1.61 -29.93
CA SER A 153 -6.52 -2.14 -28.77
C SER A 153 -7.74 -2.95 -29.20
N VAL A 154 -8.54 -2.42 -30.14
CA VAL A 154 -9.75 -3.08 -30.67
C VAL A 154 -9.41 -4.40 -31.37
N ALA A 155 -8.28 -4.46 -32.07
CA ALA A 155 -7.86 -5.66 -32.79
C ALA A 155 -7.30 -6.78 -31.88
N ASN A 156 -6.76 -6.44 -30.70
CA ASN A 156 -6.02 -7.39 -29.86
C ASN A 156 -6.73 -7.72 -28.53
N TYR A 157 -7.68 -6.90 -28.09
CA TYR A 157 -8.40 -7.10 -26.84
C TYR A 157 -9.91 -7.17 -27.08
N SER A 158 -10.53 -8.21 -26.54
CA SER A 158 -12.00 -8.32 -26.52
C SER A 158 -12.61 -7.29 -25.58
N GLU A 159 -13.90 -6.98 -25.77
CA GLU A 159 -14.65 -6.07 -24.88
C GLU A 159 -14.56 -6.49 -23.41
N PHE A 160 -14.68 -7.80 -23.15
CA PHE A 160 -14.51 -8.36 -21.81
C PHE A 160 -13.13 -8.05 -21.23
N SER A 161 -12.05 -8.26 -22.00
CA SER A 161 -10.69 -8.01 -21.50
C SER A 161 -10.47 -6.54 -21.18
N ARG A 162 -10.98 -5.63 -22.02
CA ARG A 162 -10.92 -4.18 -21.79
C ARG A 162 -11.66 -3.79 -20.51
N ALA A 163 -12.85 -4.34 -20.30
CA ALA A 163 -13.63 -4.12 -19.08
C ALA A 163 -12.92 -4.67 -17.84
N LEU A 164 -12.41 -5.90 -17.90
CA LEU A 164 -11.66 -6.54 -16.81
C LEU A 164 -10.46 -5.70 -16.37
N TRP A 165 -9.61 -5.28 -17.31
CA TRP A 165 -8.45 -4.45 -17.00
C TRP A 165 -8.85 -3.07 -16.47
N GLY A 166 -9.95 -2.49 -16.96
CA GLY A 166 -10.52 -1.26 -16.41
C GLY A 166 -10.95 -1.40 -14.96
N VAL A 167 -11.65 -2.48 -14.61
CA VAL A 167 -12.07 -2.77 -13.23
C VAL A 167 -10.87 -3.02 -12.33
N LEU A 168 -9.89 -3.83 -12.78
CA LEU A 168 -8.68 -4.10 -12.00
C LEU A 168 -7.89 -2.82 -11.74
N ARG A 169 -7.69 -1.99 -12.76
CA ARG A 169 -7.06 -0.68 -12.62
C ARG A 169 -7.79 0.18 -11.59
N PHE A 170 -9.10 0.32 -11.71
CA PHE A 170 -9.91 1.09 -10.78
C PHE A 170 -9.75 0.58 -9.33
N PHE A 171 -9.88 -0.74 -9.15
CA PHE A 171 -9.75 -1.38 -7.85
C PHE A 171 -8.38 -1.14 -7.23
N PHE A 172 -7.28 -1.36 -7.96
CA PHE A 172 -5.94 -1.18 -7.42
C PHE A 172 -5.59 0.29 -7.17
N ASN A 173 -6.03 1.22 -8.02
CA ASN A 173 -5.79 2.65 -7.82
C ASN A 173 -6.54 3.22 -6.60
N LEU A 174 -7.60 2.54 -6.13
CA LEU A 174 -8.28 2.87 -4.88
C LEU A 174 -7.69 2.09 -3.69
N ALA A 175 -7.58 0.77 -3.83
CA ALA A 175 -7.22 -0.11 -2.73
C ALA A 175 -5.76 0.12 -2.28
N VAL A 176 -4.82 0.22 -3.22
CA VAL A 176 -3.38 0.23 -2.90
C VAL A 176 -2.95 1.54 -2.23
N PRO A 177 -3.33 2.74 -2.69
CA PRO A 177 -2.89 3.98 -2.04
C PRO A 177 -3.57 4.22 -0.69
N TYR A 178 -4.86 3.84 -0.55
CA TYR A 178 -5.70 4.31 0.56
C TYR A 178 -6.04 3.25 1.60
N ALA A 179 -6.44 2.05 1.19
CA ALA A 179 -6.98 1.05 2.11
C ALA A 179 -5.92 0.03 2.56
N LEU A 180 -5.20 -0.52 1.60
CA LEU A 180 -4.26 -1.62 1.80
C LEU A 180 -3.15 -1.31 2.83
N PRO A 181 -2.56 -0.10 2.89
CA PRO A 181 -1.55 0.21 3.89
C PRO A 181 -2.07 0.04 5.33
N ILE A 182 -3.31 0.50 5.58
CA ILE A 182 -3.94 0.43 6.91
C ILE A 182 -4.28 -1.03 7.23
N VAL A 183 -4.90 -1.74 6.28
CA VAL A 183 -5.28 -3.15 6.44
C VAL A 183 -4.06 -4.01 6.74
N LEU A 184 -2.97 -3.86 5.98
CA LEU A 184 -1.75 -4.63 6.17
C LEU A 184 -1.07 -4.34 7.51
N VAL A 185 -1.08 -3.08 7.97
CA VAL A 185 -0.55 -2.75 9.30
C VAL A 185 -1.40 -3.40 10.40
N PHE A 186 -2.73 -3.28 10.34
CA PHE A 186 -3.61 -3.85 11.37
C PHE A 186 -3.52 -5.37 11.40
N TRP A 187 -3.37 -6.01 10.24
CA TRP A 187 -3.11 -7.43 10.13
C TRP A 187 -1.73 -7.83 10.68
N ALA A 188 -0.71 -6.99 10.50
CA ALA A 188 0.65 -7.26 10.98
C ALA A 188 0.78 -7.12 12.51
N VAL A 189 0.01 -6.22 13.14
CA VAL A 189 0.08 -5.92 14.58
C VAL A 189 -1.32 -5.87 15.23
N PRO A 190 -2.07 -6.98 15.22
CA PRO A 190 -3.48 -6.98 15.61
C PRO A 190 -3.69 -6.73 17.11
N GLU A 191 -2.81 -7.23 17.98
CA GLU A 191 -2.89 -7.05 19.43
C GLU A 191 -2.65 -5.58 19.84
N GLU A 192 -1.62 -4.97 19.27
CA GLU A 192 -1.31 -3.55 19.50
C GLU A 192 -2.41 -2.63 18.95
N THR A 193 -2.98 -2.99 17.81
CA THR A 193 -4.14 -2.30 17.23
C THR A 193 -5.36 -2.39 18.14
N ALA A 194 -5.73 -3.59 18.58
CA ALA A 194 -6.84 -3.81 19.51
C ALA A 194 -6.64 -3.04 20.82
N THR A 195 -5.42 -3.02 21.35
CA THR A 195 -5.07 -2.28 22.57
C THR A 195 -5.28 -0.77 22.40
N LEU A 196 -4.85 -0.20 21.26
CA LEU A 196 -5.01 1.24 20.99
C LEU A 196 -6.49 1.63 20.81
N LEU A 197 -7.27 0.74 20.19
CA LEU A 197 -8.71 0.92 19.95
C LEU A 197 -9.56 0.63 21.20
N GLY A 198 -8.97 0.06 22.26
CA GLY A 198 -9.70 -0.35 23.47
C GLY A 198 -10.58 -1.58 23.26
N LEU A 199 -10.27 -2.41 22.27
CA LEU A 199 -11.02 -3.63 21.96
C LEU A 199 -10.61 -4.78 22.90
N PRO A 200 -11.55 -5.67 23.30
CA PRO A 200 -11.24 -6.83 24.12
C PRO A 200 -10.27 -7.78 23.41
N GLN A 201 -9.19 -8.20 24.09
CA GLN A 201 -8.15 -9.08 23.53
C GLN A 201 -8.63 -10.53 23.29
N THR A 202 -9.79 -10.91 23.84
CA THR A 202 -10.39 -12.24 23.69
C THR A 202 -10.91 -12.55 22.27
N THR A 203 -11.09 -11.54 21.42
CA THR A 203 -11.71 -11.71 20.09
C THR A 203 -10.73 -12.18 19.02
N LEU A 204 -9.41 -12.00 19.19
CA LEU A 204 -8.42 -12.24 18.13
C LEU A 204 -7.73 -13.62 18.17
N ARG A 205 -7.86 -14.38 19.27
CA ARG A 205 -7.21 -15.69 19.42
C ARG A 205 -7.96 -16.84 18.75
N ARG A 206 -9.19 -16.61 18.26
CA ARG A 206 -10.06 -17.66 17.68
C ARG A 206 -9.93 -17.85 16.16
N THR A 207 -9.19 -17.00 15.46
CA THR A 207 -9.12 -17.04 13.98
C THR A 207 -7.80 -17.52 13.41
N THR A 208 -6.87 -18.00 14.24
CA THR A 208 -5.55 -18.48 13.80
C THR A 208 -5.20 -19.88 14.32
N SER A 209 -6.21 -20.74 14.50
CA SER A 209 -6.01 -22.19 14.68
C SER A 209 -6.26 -22.92 13.37
#